data_AF-A0A382IE63-F1
#
_entry.id   AF-A0A382IE63-F1
#
_cell.length_a   1.000
_cell.length_b   1.000
_cell.length_c   1.000
_cell.angle_alpha   90.00
_cell.angle_beta   90.00
_cell.angle_gamma   90.00
#
_symmetry.space_group_name_H-M   'P 1'
#
loop_
_entity.id
_entity.type
_entity.pdbx_description
1 polymer ?
#
loop_
_entity_poly.entity_id
_entity_poly.type
_entity_poly.pdbx_seq_one_letter_code
_entity_poly.pdbx_strand_id
1 'polypeptide(L)'
;MSKTGSNGFSKLGLSRRDFLATGLAAMSVESMAIAAPSEAKGAGANNLETTPTAPFDTLRDYIAAMEAHGQVLRLPEVDQDAYEMTALMYRLMDDYGMFGAPIIIAERIKIDGRWMQGPVIGNVMGPWEAEAITFGLDVVPHDGVGTYRKAKAHFTEILKRNGGNYPQITPVEVSADRAGCKEVILRGDDIDLTKFPFLQSNPGDAGRYINTGSVFTKDPEMGFNFGTYRCQLRGPREIGVNPEPNQTGWRMLMAARERGEETARISIALGQDPIVWMMSGARIAGRRRGGKDPVDELAIAGGFRGKPLEVIRSATN
;
A
#
# COMPACT_ATOMS: atom_id res chain seq x y z
N MET A 1 -27.79 -13.99 -16.46
CA MET A 1 -27.21 -14.17 -17.81
C MET A 1 -25.75 -13.79 -17.75
N SER A 2 -24.87 -14.78 -17.68
CA SER A 2 -23.43 -14.63 -17.59
C SER A 2 -22.85 -14.19 -18.94
N LYS A 3 -22.28 -12.99 -19.01
CA LYS A 3 -21.27 -12.69 -20.03
C LYS A 3 -19.92 -13.06 -19.45
N THR A 4 -19.50 -14.31 -19.67
CA THR A 4 -18.08 -14.67 -19.63
C THR A 4 -17.41 -13.96 -20.79
N GLY A 5 -16.91 -12.75 -20.53
CA GLY A 5 -15.99 -12.08 -21.45
C GLY A 5 -14.75 -12.96 -21.57
N SER A 6 -14.47 -13.45 -22.78
CA SER A 6 -13.21 -14.12 -23.06
C SER A 6 -12.07 -13.12 -22.83
N ASN A 7 -11.20 -13.40 -21.86
CA ASN A 7 -10.00 -12.61 -21.57
C ASN A 7 -9.22 -12.32 -22.86
N GLY A 8 -8.80 -11.07 -23.06
CA GLY A 8 -8.12 -10.68 -24.31
C GLY A 8 -6.79 -11.40 -24.50
N PHE A 9 -6.15 -11.79 -23.40
CA PHE A 9 -4.88 -12.51 -23.38
C PHE A 9 -5.02 -14.04 -23.51
N SER A 10 -6.20 -14.63 -23.24
CA SER A 10 -6.38 -16.07 -23.47
C SER A 10 -6.33 -16.42 -24.96
N LYS A 11 -6.58 -15.45 -25.85
CA LYS A 11 -6.41 -15.60 -27.29
C LYS A 11 -4.94 -15.69 -27.74
N LEU A 12 -3.99 -15.24 -26.92
CA LEU A 12 -2.55 -15.25 -27.22
C LEU A 12 -1.79 -16.42 -26.57
N GLY A 13 -2.46 -17.23 -25.73
CA GLY A 13 -1.85 -18.40 -25.09
C GLY A 13 -0.78 -18.08 -24.02
N LEU A 14 -0.65 -16.81 -23.61
CA LEU A 14 0.34 -16.38 -22.60
C LEU A 14 -0.24 -16.51 -21.19
N SER A 15 0.56 -17.04 -20.25
CA SER A 15 0.20 -17.03 -18.83
C SER A 15 0.44 -15.66 -18.20
N ARG A 16 -0.20 -15.39 -17.04
CA ARG A 16 0.07 -14.18 -16.22
C ARG A 16 1.57 -14.02 -15.96
N ARG A 17 2.28 -15.12 -15.66
CA ARG A 17 3.71 -15.11 -15.39
C ARG A 17 4.51 -14.74 -16.62
N ASP A 18 4.15 -15.25 -17.79
CA ASP A 18 4.82 -14.90 -19.05
C ASP A 18 4.64 -13.42 -19.38
N PHE A 19 3.43 -12.89 -19.17
CA PHE A 19 3.14 -11.46 -19.34
C PHE A 19 4.01 -10.59 -18.43
N LEU A 20 4.08 -10.92 -17.13
CA LEU A 20 4.89 -10.16 -16.17
C LEU A 20 6.40 -10.25 -16.46
N ALA A 21 6.87 -11.41 -16.93
CA ALA A 21 8.27 -11.64 -17.27
C ALA A 21 8.74 -10.86 -18.51
N THR A 22 7.82 -10.51 -19.43
CA THR A 22 8.20 -9.81 -20.68
C THR A 22 8.67 -8.38 -20.47
N GLY A 23 8.31 -7.71 -19.37
CA GLY A 23 8.77 -6.36 -19.01
C GLY A 23 8.47 -5.24 -20.03
N LEU A 24 7.90 -5.56 -21.19
CA LEU A 24 7.73 -4.71 -22.37
C LEU A 24 6.67 -5.36 -23.27
N ALA A 25 5.45 -4.84 -23.26
CA ALA A 25 4.49 -4.78 -24.39
C ALA A 25 3.06 -4.48 -23.87
N ALA A 26 2.86 -3.27 -23.36
CA ALA A 26 1.52 -2.70 -23.20
C ALA A 26 1.47 -1.32 -23.85
N MET A 27 1.81 -1.25 -25.13
CA MET A 27 1.71 -0.04 -25.96
C MET A 27 1.17 -0.44 -27.34
N SER A 28 -0.07 0.00 -27.63
CA SER A 28 -0.82 -0.13 -28.88
C SER A 28 -1.25 -1.54 -29.34
N VAL A 29 -2.55 -1.71 -29.58
CA VAL A 29 -3.19 -2.95 -30.07
C VAL A 29 -3.01 -3.13 -31.60
N GLU A 30 -2.17 -2.32 -32.26
CA GLU A 30 -2.19 -2.20 -33.74
C GLU A 30 -0.89 -2.60 -34.48
N SER A 31 0.15 -3.14 -33.83
CA SER A 31 1.38 -3.51 -34.57
C SER A 31 2.12 -4.76 -34.10
N MET A 32 1.43 -5.80 -33.61
CA MET A 32 2.06 -7.11 -33.42
C MET A 32 2.19 -7.86 -34.75
N ALA A 33 3.13 -7.42 -35.60
CA ALA A 33 3.79 -8.35 -36.51
C ALA A 33 4.66 -9.29 -35.65
N ILE A 34 4.49 -10.59 -35.84
CA ILE A 34 5.18 -11.65 -35.10
C ILE A 34 6.69 -11.51 -35.36
N ALA A 35 7.39 -10.80 -34.50
CA ALA A 35 8.82 -10.93 -34.35
C ALA A 35 9.06 -12.14 -33.44
N ALA A 36 9.87 -13.09 -33.92
CA ALA A 36 10.36 -14.21 -33.14
C ALA A 36 10.91 -13.71 -31.79
N PRO A 37 10.79 -14.50 -30.71
CA PRO A 37 11.21 -14.08 -29.38
C PRO A 37 12.70 -13.73 -29.41
N SER A 38 13.03 -12.44 -29.50
CA SER A 38 14.33 -11.96 -29.08
C SER A 38 14.36 -12.17 -27.57
N GLU A 39 15.44 -12.77 -27.06
CA GLU A 39 15.70 -12.92 -25.64
C GLU A 39 15.58 -11.55 -24.94
N ALA A 40 14.37 -11.22 -24.51
CA ALA A 40 14.14 -10.19 -23.52
C ALA A 40 14.85 -10.73 -22.28
N LYS A 41 15.93 -10.05 -21.89
CA LYS A 41 16.50 -10.22 -20.56
C LYS A 41 15.37 -9.91 -19.58
N GLY A 42 14.70 -10.96 -19.12
CA GLY A 42 13.68 -10.85 -18.09
C GLY A 42 14.26 -10.05 -16.94
N ALA A 43 13.45 -9.14 -16.39
CA ALA A 43 13.73 -8.54 -15.09
C ALA A 43 14.15 -9.69 -14.16
N GLY A 44 15.37 -9.56 -13.61
CA GLY A 44 16.16 -10.69 -13.13
C GLY A 44 15.33 -11.70 -12.33
N ALA A 45 15.52 -12.98 -12.62
CA ALA A 45 15.11 -14.04 -11.72
C ALA A 45 15.87 -13.83 -10.40
N ASN A 46 15.29 -13.05 -9.49
CA ASN A 46 15.87 -12.81 -8.17
C ASN A 46 16.00 -14.17 -7.50
N ASN A 47 17.21 -14.50 -7.04
CA ASN A 47 17.43 -15.72 -6.27
C ASN A 47 16.60 -15.60 -4.99
N LEU A 48 15.58 -16.45 -4.84
CA LEU A 48 14.69 -16.49 -3.67
C LEU A 48 15.48 -16.63 -2.36
N GLU A 49 16.69 -17.18 -2.40
CA GLU A 49 17.58 -17.31 -1.24
C GLU A 49 18.12 -15.97 -0.71
N THR A 50 18.19 -14.94 -1.55
CA THR A 50 18.70 -13.59 -1.18
C THR A 50 17.60 -12.55 -1.00
N THR A 51 16.35 -12.93 -1.27
CA THR A 51 15.21 -12.04 -1.20
C THR A 51 14.83 -11.73 0.25
N PRO A 52 14.51 -10.48 0.61
CA PRO A 52 14.00 -10.16 1.93
C PRO A 52 12.76 -11.00 2.28
N THR A 53 12.67 -11.46 3.52
CA THR A 53 11.52 -12.22 4.04
C THR A 53 10.83 -11.46 5.16
N ALA A 54 9.56 -11.79 5.43
CA ALA A 54 8.85 -11.24 6.58
C ALA A 54 9.55 -11.61 7.90
N PRO A 55 9.41 -10.78 8.96
CA PRO A 55 8.75 -9.48 8.97
C PRO A 55 9.59 -8.39 8.27
N PHE A 56 8.97 -7.70 7.31
CA PHE A 56 9.61 -6.62 6.55
C PHE A 56 9.82 -5.37 7.42
N ASP A 57 10.97 -4.72 7.27
CA ASP A 57 11.27 -3.45 7.93
C ASP A 57 10.89 -2.23 7.09
N THR A 58 10.89 -2.38 5.77
CA THR A 58 10.50 -1.31 4.84
C THR A 58 9.53 -1.80 3.77
N LEU A 59 8.79 -0.86 3.16
CA LEU A 59 8.04 -1.16 1.94
C LEU A 59 8.95 -1.67 0.82
N ARG A 60 10.22 -1.24 0.78
CA ARG A 60 11.19 -1.68 -0.25
C ARG A 60 11.47 -3.17 -0.15
N ASP A 61 11.66 -3.67 1.07
CA ASP A 61 11.88 -5.11 1.33
C ASP A 61 10.67 -5.93 0.89
N TYR A 62 9.46 -5.46 1.22
CA TYR A 62 8.22 -6.10 0.80
C TYR A 62 8.07 -6.13 -0.72
N ILE A 63 8.32 -5.01 -1.40
CA ILE A 63 8.24 -4.93 -2.87
C ILE A 63 9.28 -5.87 -3.51
N ALA A 64 10.50 -5.94 -2.98
CA ALA A 64 11.50 -6.89 -3.46
C ALA A 64 11.04 -8.35 -3.31
N ALA A 65 10.37 -8.68 -2.20
CA ALA A 65 9.77 -9.99 -2.00
C ALA A 65 8.67 -10.29 -3.03
N MET A 66 7.74 -9.35 -3.21
CA MET A 66 6.67 -9.47 -4.20
C MET A 66 7.22 -9.62 -5.63
N GLU A 67 8.29 -8.90 -5.97
CA GLU A 67 8.97 -9.00 -7.27
C GLU A 67 9.60 -10.38 -7.47
N ALA A 68 10.28 -10.93 -6.46
CA ALA A 68 10.84 -12.29 -6.52
C ALA A 68 9.75 -13.37 -6.68
N HIS A 69 8.53 -13.10 -6.20
CA HIS A 69 7.36 -13.95 -6.40
C HIS A 69 6.63 -13.69 -7.73
N GLY A 70 7.18 -12.85 -8.62
CA GLY A 70 6.60 -12.52 -9.91
C GLY A 70 5.28 -11.78 -9.80
N GLN A 71 5.10 -10.94 -8.77
CA GLN A 71 3.86 -10.20 -8.49
C GLN A 71 3.94 -8.72 -8.85
N VAL A 72 5.04 -8.28 -9.46
CA VAL A 72 5.30 -6.88 -9.79
C VAL A 72 5.44 -6.72 -11.30
N LEU A 73 4.73 -5.75 -11.87
CA LEU A 73 4.90 -5.27 -13.23
C LEU A 73 5.56 -3.88 -13.16
N ARG A 74 6.78 -3.75 -13.69
CA ARG A 74 7.45 -2.46 -13.84
C ARG A 74 7.16 -1.86 -15.21
N LEU A 75 6.81 -0.58 -15.19
CA LEU A 75 6.50 0.24 -16.36
C LEU A 75 7.57 1.33 -16.44
N PRO A 76 8.38 1.37 -17.50
CA PRO A 76 9.44 2.37 -17.62
C PRO A 76 8.91 3.80 -17.60
N GLU A 77 7.79 4.03 -18.29
CA GLU A 77 7.13 5.32 -18.42
C GLU A 77 5.62 5.13 -18.47
N VAL A 78 4.89 6.07 -17.89
CA VAL A 78 3.42 6.11 -17.87
C VAL A 78 2.96 7.56 -18.07
N ASP A 79 2.07 7.80 -19.02
CA ASP A 79 1.39 9.09 -19.18
C ASP A 79 0.09 9.12 -18.36
N GLN A 80 0.14 9.69 -17.15
CA GLN A 80 -1.04 9.80 -16.30
C GLN A 80 -1.97 10.94 -16.72
N ASP A 81 -1.52 11.91 -17.54
CA ASP A 81 -2.44 12.89 -18.14
C ASP A 81 -3.48 12.20 -19.04
N ALA A 82 -3.11 11.04 -19.61
CA ALA A 82 -3.98 10.15 -20.37
C ALA A 82 -4.60 9.01 -19.52
N TYR A 83 -4.41 9.03 -18.19
CA TYR A 83 -4.89 8.00 -17.26
C TYR A 83 -4.38 6.57 -17.54
N GLU A 84 -3.17 6.43 -18.12
CA GLU A 84 -2.64 5.13 -18.53
C GLU A 84 -2.49 4.15 -17.36
N MET A 85 -1.96 4.58 -16.21
CA MET A 85 -1.81 3.70 -15.04
C MET A 85 -3.16 3.16 -14.57
N THR A 86 -4.17 4.03 -14.59
CA THR A 86 -5.53 3.70 -14.19
C THR A 86 -6.15 2.71 -15.17
N ALA A 87 -6.14 3.03 -16.46
CA ALA A 87 -6.72 2.18 -17.50
C ALA A 87 -6.06 0.79 -17.50
N LEU A 88 -4.74 0.74 -17.37
CA LEU A 88 -4.00 -0.52 -17.24
C LEU A 88 -4.44 -1.31 -16.01
N MET A 89 -4.58 -0.66 -14.84
CA MET A 89 -5.04 -1.34 -13.63
C MET A 89 -6.44 -1.96 -13.78
N TYR A 90 -7.39 -1.22 -14.36
CA TYR A 90 -8.71 -1.76 -14.67
C TYR A 90 -8.64 -2.95 -15.63
N ARG A 91 -7.83 -2.83 -16.70
CA ARG A 91 -7.64 -3.92 -17.65
C ARG A 91 -7.03 -5.17 -17.00
N LEU A 92 -6.05 -5.00 -16.13
CA LEU A 92 -5.44 -6.10 -15.38
C LEU A 92 -6.45 -6.76 -14.42
N MET A 93 -7.33 -5.98 -13.79
CA MET A 93 -8.40 -6.53 -12.96
C MET A 93 -9.46 -7.28 -13.78
N ASP A 94 -9.77 -6.83 -15.00
CA ASP A 94 -10.68 -7.56 -15.89
C ASP A 94 -10.09 -8.91 -16.32
N ASP A 95 -8.79 -8.94 -16.65
CA ASP A 95 -8.14 -10.16 -17.14
C ASP A 95 -7.73 -11.13 -16.02
N TYR A 96 -7.31 -10.64 -14.85
CA TYR A 96 -6.79 -11.47 -13.75
C TYR A 96 -7.66 -11.49 -12.50
N GLY A 97 -8.74 -10.71 -12.48
CA GLY A 97 -9.60 -10.52 -11.31
C GLY A 97 -9.01 -9.51 -10.31
N MET A 98 -9.88 -9.03 -9.42
CA MET A 98 -9.56 -8.00 -8.41
C MET A 98 -8.32 -8.32 -7.57
N PHE A 99 -8.13 -9.59 -7.21
CA PHE A 99 -7.01 -10.07 -6.39
C PHE A 99 -5.93 -10.82 -7.18
N GLY A 100 -6.09 -10.94 -8.49
CA GLY A 100 -5.07 -11.53 -9.36
C GLY A 100 -4.26 -10.49 -10.13
N ALA A 101 -4.68 -9.23 -10.11
CA ALA A 101 -3.91 -8.17 -10.74
C ALA A 101 -2.61 -7.89 -9.96
N PRO A 102 -1.45 -7.73 -10.64
CA PRO A 102 -0.16 -7.52 -10.00
C PRO A 102 -0.06 -6.16 -9.31
N ILE A 103 1.00 -5.98 -8.52
CA ILE A 103 1.51 -4.64 -8.17
C ILE A 103 2.03 -4.01 -9.47
N ILE A 104 1.72 -2.74 -9.67
CA ILE A 104 2.26 -1.97 -10.81
C ILE A 104 3.19 -0.88 -10.28
N ILE A 105 4.35 -0.73 -10.90
CA ILE A 105 5.34 0.30 -10.56
C ILE A 105 5.65 1.10 -11.80
N ALA A 106 5.37 2.40 -11.79
CA ALA A 106 5.85 3.32 -12.81
C ALA A 106 7.18 3.94 -12.36
N GLU A 107 8.25 3.70 -13.13
CA GLU A 107 9.58 4.27 -12.86
C GLU A 107 9.63 5.76 -13.18
N ARG A 108 8.91 6.17 -14.22
CA ARG A 108 8.68 7.57 -14.58
C ARG A 108 7.22 7.77 -14.93
N ILE A 109 6.70 8.93 -14.57
CA ILE A 109 5.30 9.25 -14.79
C ILE A 109 5.12 10.70 -15.21
N LYS A 110 4.24 10.94 -16.18
CA LYS A 110 3.88 12.29 -16.61
C LYS A 110 2.59 12.72 -15.90
N ILE A 111 2.64 13.88 -15.24
CA ILE A 111 1.48 14.49 -14.59
C ILE A 111 1.56 16.01 -14.80
N ASP A 112 0.45 16.61 -15.22
CA ASP A 112 0.32 18.02 -15.62
C ASP A 112 1.39 18.44 -16.64
N GLY A 113 1.55 17.64 -17.69
CA GLY A 113 2.50 17.90 -18.78
C GLY A 113 3.97 17.68 -18.42
N ARG A 114 4.30 17.28 -17.19
CA ARG A 114 5.68 17.13 -16.71
C ARG A 114 6.01 15.69 -16.38
N TRP A 115 7.13 15.20 -16.94
CA TRP A 115 7.75 13.94 -16.51
C TRP A 115 8.41 14.07 -15.14
N MET A 116 8.06 13.15 -14.25
CA MET A 116 8.55 13.06 -12.87
C MET A 116 9.21 11.71 -12.66
N GLN A 117 10.27 11.69 -11.85
CA GLN A 117 10.90 10.44 -11.43
C GLN A 117 10.03 9.78 -10.35
N GLY A 118 9.80 8.49 -10.49
CA GLY A 118 9.09 7.66 -9.54
C GLY A 118 10.01 7.15 -8.42
N PRO A 119 9.67 5.99 -7.80
CA PRO A 119 8.60 5.09 -8.21
C PRO A 119 7.21 5.59 -7.78
N VAL A 120 6.21 5.40 -8.65
CA VAL A 120 4.79 5.38 -8.24
C VAL A 120 4.32 3.94 -8.19
N ILE A 121 3.80 3.52 -7.03
CA ILE A 121 3.41 2.15 -6.78
C ILE A 121 1.89 2.06 -6.64
N GLY A 122 1.27 1.22 -7.45
CA GLY A 122 -0.16 0.91 -7.41
C GLY A 122 -0.39 -0.53 -6.96
N ASN A 123 -1.54 -0.76 -6.32
CA ASN A 123 -2.04 -2.10 -5.98
C ASN A 123 -1.13 -2.91 -5.02
N VAL A 124 -0.46 -2.23 -4.08
CA VAL A 124 0.56 -2.80 -3.17
C VAL A 124 0.14 -4.11 -2.48
N MET A 125 -1.09 -4.19 -1.97
CA MET A 125 -1.64 -5.37 -1.28
C MET A 125 -2.68 -6.12 -2.12
N GLY A 126 -2.78 -5.83 -3.41
CA GLY A 126 -3.83 -6.39 -4.28
C GLY A 126 -3.72 -7.89 -4.52
N PRO A 127 -2.54 -8.43 -4.90
CA PRO A 127 -2.40 -9.85 -5.23
C PRO A 127 -2.73 -10.77 -4.05
N TRP A 128 -3.35 -11.92 -4.30
CA TRP A 128 -3.58 -12.97 -3.29
C TRP A 128 -2.31 -13.38 -2.55
N GLU A 129 -1.18 -13.39 -3.25
CA GLU A 129 0.14 -13.73 -2.74
C GLU A 129 0.60 -12.78 -1.62
N ALA A 130 0.13 -11.52 -1.62
CA ALA A 130 0.40 -10.56 -0.57
C ALA A 130 -0.05 -11.06 0.80
N GLU A 131 -1.17 -11.79 0.87
CA GLU A 131 -1.75 -12.31 2.12
C GLU A 131 -0.79 -13.29 2.83
N ALA A 132 -0.07 -14.13 2.07
CA ALA A 132 0.87 -15.09 2.62
C ALA A 132 2.27 -14.49 2.81
N ILE A 133 2.77 -13.75 1.80
CA ILE A 133 4.12 -13.16 1.80
C ILE A 133 4.28 -12.18 2.97
N THR A 134 3.24 -11.39 3.28
CA THR A 134 3.22 -10.44 4.42
C THR A 134 3.58 -11.11 5.75
N PHE A 135 3.20 -12.38 5.94
CA PHE A 135 3.46 -13.16 7.16
C PHE A 135 4.57 -14.21 6.97
N GLY A 136 5.32 -14.17 5.87
CA GLY A 136 6.42 -15.11 5.61
C GLY A 136 5.96 -16.54 5.38
N LEU A 137 4.74 -16.71 4.86
CA LEU A 137 4.17 -18.02 4.54
C LEU A 137 4.37 -18.32 3.06
N ASP A 138 4.59 -19.60 2.72
CA ASP A 138 4.63 -19.98 1.29
C ASP A 138 3.28 -19.75 0.63
N VAL A 139 3.34 -19.25 -0.60
CA VAL A 139 2.19 -19.16 -1.50
C VAL A 139 1.77 -20.55 -1.95
N VAL A 140 0.46 -20.80 -2.04
CA VAL A 140 -0.06 -22.03 -2.64
C VAL A 140 -0.01 -21.90 -4.17
N PRO A 141 0.77 -22.73 -4.88
CA PRO A 141 0.97 -22.58 -6.31
C PRO A 141 -0.35 -22.60 -7.08
N HIS A 142 -0.58 -21.58 -7.90
CA HIS A 142 -1.78 -21.43 -8.75
C HIS A 142 -3.13 -21.43 -8.00
N ASP A 143 -3.13 -21.23 -6.67
CA ASP A 143 -4.34 -21.17 -5.86
C ASP A 143 -4.32 -19.96 -4.92
N GLY A 144 -4.80 -18.82 -5.42
CA GLY A 144 -4.91 -17.59 -4.62
C GLY A 144 -5.89 -17.73 -3.45
N VAL A 145 -6.98 -18.47 -3.63
CA VAL A 145 -7.95 -18.70 -2.55
C VAL A 145 -7.35 -19.60 -1.47
N GLY A 146 -6.60 -20.63 -1.84
CA GLY A 146 -5.82 -21.47 -0.93
C GLY A 146 -4.77 -20.67 -0.17
N THR A 147 -4.07 -19.78 -0.86
CA THR A 147 -3.09 -18.84 -0.27
C THR A 147 -3.75 -17.97 0.81
N TYR A 148 -4.88 -17.34 0.49
CA TYR A 148 -5.66 -16.57 1.45
C TYR A 148 -6.14 -17.43 2.64
N ARG A 149 -6.64 -18.65 2.40
CA ARG A 149 -7.06 -19.57 3.48
C ARG A 149 -5.90 -19.93 4.40
N LYS A 150 -4.70 -20.15 3.86
CA LYS A 150 -3.47 -20.40 4.64
C LYS A 150 -3.12 -19.19 5.51
N ALA A 151 -3.09 -17.99 4.94
CA ALA A 151 -2.84 -16.75 5.68
C ALA A 151 -3.87 -16.50 6.79
N LYS A 152 -5.16 -16.68 6.49
CA LYS A 152 -6.26 -16.56 7.46
C LYS A 152 -6.15 -17.60 8.59
N ALA A 153 -5.78 -18.84 8.27
CA ALA A 153 -5.57 -19.88 9.27
C ALA A 153 -4.41 -19.52 10.21
N HIS A 154 -3.30 -19.01 9.66
CA HIS A 154 -2.17 -18.50 10.44
C HIS A 154 -2.57 -17.37 11.38
N PHE A 155 -3.28 -16.35 10.87
CA PHE A 155 -3.82 -15.26 11.69
C PHE A 155 -4.72 -15.77 12.83
N THR A 156 -5.61 -16.72 12.52
CA THR A 156 -6.50 -17.34 13.51
C THR A 156 -5.71 -18.09 14.59
N GLU A 157 -4.64 -18.77 14.21
CA GLU A 157 -3.77 -19.49 15.13
C GLU A 157 -3.00 -18.56 16.07
N ILE A 158 -2.51 -17.42 15.56
CA ILE A 158 -1.92 -16.36 16.40
C ILE A 158 -2.91 -15.92 17.48
N LEU A 159 -4.16 -15.63 17.08
CA LEU A 159 -5.18 -15.22 18.04
C LEU A 159 -5.46 -16.32 19.07
N LYS A 160 -5.58 -17.59 18.64
CA LYS A 160 -5.82 -18.72 19.56
C LYS A 160 -4.71 -18.86 20.60
N ARG A 161 -3.45 -18.83 20.15
CA ARG A 161 -2.27 -18.89 21.04
C ARG A 161 -2.23 -17.75 22.04
N ASN A 162 -2.76 -16.60 21.66
CA ASN A 162 -2.85 -15.42 22.51
C ASN A 162 -4.21 -15.29 23.24
N GLY A 163 -4.90 -16.41 23.49
CA GLY A 163 -6.15 -16.44 24.26
C GLY A 163 -7.30 -15.66 23.62
N GLY A 164 -7.36 -15.62 22.29
CA GLY A 164 -8.35 -14.89 21.51
C GLY A 164 -8.02 -13.41 21.26
N ASN A 165 -6.81 -12.97 21.60
CA ASN A 165 -6.44 -11.55 21.65
C ASN A 165 -5.38 -11.22 20.61
N TYR A 166 -5.33 -9.97 20.16
CA TYR A 166 -4.24 -9.54 19.29
C TYR A 166 -2.90 -9.57 20.04
N PRO A 167 -1.83 -10.14 19.45
CA PRO A 167 -0.50 -10.08 20.04
C PRO A 167 -0.07 -8.62 20.13
N GLN A 168 0.70 -8.25 21.16
CA GLN A 168 1.18 -6.88 21.33
C GLN A 168 2.66 -6.88 21.70
N ILE A 169 3.45 -6.07 21.02
CA ILE A 169 4.84 -5.75 21.36
C ILE A 169 4.99 -4.24 21.25
N THR A 170 5.25 -3.58 22.37
CA THR A 170 5.33 -2.12 22.47
C THR A 170 6.36 -1.55 21.49
N PRO A 171 6.03 -0.47 20.74
CA PRO A 171 6.99 0.21 19.89
C PRO A 171 8.19 0.76 20.67
N VAL A 172 9.32 0.89 20.00
CA VAL A 172 10.55 1.49 20.53
C VAL A 172 10.85 2.78 19.79
N GLU A 173 11.12 3.85 20.54
CA GLU A 173 11.56 5.11 19.94
C GLU A 173 13.03 4.99 19.51
N VAL A 174 13.32 5.42 18.28
CA VAL A 174 14.69 5.42 17.72
C VAL A 174 15.20 6.84 17.50
N SER A 175 16.52 6.97 17.48
CA SER A 175 17.20 8.23 17.16
C SER A 175 17.04 8.60 15.68
N ALA A 176 17.16 9.89 15.36
CA ALA A 176 16.93 10.41 14.01
C ALA A 176 17.88 9.84 12.96
N ASP A 177 19.11 9.50 13.33
CA ASP A 177 20.11 8.86 12.46
C ASP A 177 19.74 7.43 12.06
N ARG A 178 18.85 6.77 12.81
CA ARG A 178 18.31 5.44 12.50
C ARG A 178 16.97 5.50 11.77
N ALA A 179 16.34 6.68 11.70
CA ALA A 179 15.02 6.85 11.11
C ALA A 179 15.13 7.33 9.65
N GLY A 180 15.06 6.39 8.69
CA GLY A 180 15.15 6.73 7.25
C GLY A 180 14.12 7.76 6.77
N CYS A 181 12.97 7.90 7.45
CA CYS A 181 11.98 8.95 7.16
C CYS A 181 12.43 10.38 7.52
N LYS A 182 13.61 10.55 8.12
CA LYS A 182 14.21 11.83 8.51
C LYS A 182 15.40 12.26 7.62
N GLU A 183 15.75 11.47 6.61
CA GLU A 183 16.85 11.80 5.68
C GLU A 183 16.63 13.14 4.96
N VAL A 184 15.37 13.46 4.63
CA VAL A 184 14.98 14.72 4.01
C VAL A 184 13.88 15.37 4.83
N ILE A 185 14.11 16.60 5.29
CA ILE A 185 13.13 17.39 6.05
C ILE A 185 12.93 18.72 5.34
N LEU A 186 11.74 18.93 4.79
CA LEU A 186 11.29 20.20 4.22
C LEU A 186 10.38 20.91 5.22
N ARG A 187 10.53 22.24 5.37
CA ARG A 187 9.76 23.05 6.33
C ARG A 187 9.28 24.34 5.66
N GLY A 188 8.16 24.87 6.13
CA GLY A 188 7.63 26.16 5.68
C GLY A 188 7.54 26.24 4.15
N ASP A 189 8.22 27.22 3.57
CA ASP A 189 8.19 27.48 2.14
C ASP A 189 8.94 26.44 1.29
N ASP A 190 9.76 25.58 1.88
CA ASP A 190 10.41 24.49 1.14
C ASP A 190 9.43 23.36 0.79
N ILE A 191 8.28 23.30 1.48
CA ILE A 191 7.24 22.30 1.24
C ILE A 191 6.52 22.60 -0.08
N ASP A 192 6.52 21.62 -0.98
CA ASP A 192 5.71 21.65 -2.19
C ASP A 192 5.26 20.24 -2.57
N LEU A 193 4.01 19.93 -2.21
CA LEU A 193 3.34 18.66 -2.48
C LEU A 193 3.17 18.37 -3.98
N THR A 194 3.17 19.39 -4.84
CA THR A 194 2.99 19.24 -6.29
C THR A 194 4.24 18.64 -6.97
N LYS A 195 5.38 18.66 -6.28
CA LYS A 195 6.63 18.01 -6.72
C LYS A 195 6.62 16.49 -6.56
N PHE A 196 5.62 15.93 -5.89
CA PHE A 196 5.46 14.48 -5.74
C PHE A 196 4.44 13.94 -6.74
N PRO A 197 4.66 12.75 -7.31
CA PRO A 197 3.81 12.18 -8.35
C PRO A 197 2.52 11.55 -7.80
N PHE A 198 1.77 12.27 -6.97
CA PHE A 198 0.45 11.85 -6.51
C PHE A 198 -0.55 11.86 -7.67
N LEU A 199 -1.33 10.80 -7.80
CA LEU A 199 -2.20 10.60 -8.96
C LEU A 199 -3.56 11.25 -8.74
N GLN A 200 -4.06 11.88 -9.81
CA GLN A 200 -5.50 11.88 -10.06
C GLN A 200 -5.83 10.54 -10.71
N SER A 201 -6.46 9.64 -9.96
CA SER A 201 -6.67 8.27 -10.41
C SER A 201 -7.74 8.21 -11.50
N ASN A 202 -8.83 8.96 -11.38
CA ASN A 202 -9.94 8.90 -12.31
C ASN A 202 -10.24 10.27 -12.93
N PRO A 203 -10.79 10.32 -14.17
CA PRO A 203 -11.18 11.59 -14.79
C PRO A 203 -12.16 12.42 -13.96
N GLY A 204 -13.03 11.77 -13.19
CA GLY A 204 -14.01 12.42 -12.32
C GLY A 204 -13.51 12.74 -10.90
N ASP A 205 -12.26 12.43 -10.57
CA ASP A 205 -11.69 12.80 -9.28
C ASP A 205 -11.54 14.33 -9.17
N ALA A 206 -11.70 14.88 -7.97
CA ALA A 206 -11.57 16.32 -7.73
C ALA A 206 -10.11 16.82 -7.75
N GLY A 207 -9.15 15.94 -8.06
CA GLY A 207 -7.73 16.26 -8.14
C GLY A 207 -6.84 15.08 -7.75
N ARG A 208 -5.61 15.38 -7.36
CA ARG A 208 -4.61 14.38 -6.94
C ARG A 208 -4.81 13.94 -5.49
N TYR A 209 -4.53 12.68 -5.19
CA TYR A 209 -4.73 12.11 -3.86
C TYR A 209 -3.53 11.32 -3.34
N ILE A 210 -3.36 11.38 -2.02
CA ILE A 210 -2.60 10.41 -1.23
C ILE A 210 -3.60 9.35 -0.76
N ASN A 211 -3.61 8.19 -1.42
CA ASN A 211 -4.61 7.15 -1.19
C ASN A 211 -4.19 6.10 -0.14
N THR A 212 -2.90 5.85 0.02
CA THR A 212 -2.35 4.87 0.98
C THR A 212 -1.79 5.55 2.24
N GLY A 213 -2.17 6.82 2.46
CA GLY A 213 -1.72 7.63 3.58
C GLY A 213 -2.35 7.19 4.88
N SER A 214 -1.49 6.92 5.84
CA SER A 214 -1.80 6.48 7.18
C SER A 214 -1.78 7.67 8.12
N VAL A 215 -2.93 8.11 8.60
CA VAL A 215 -3.11 9.35 9.35
C VAL A 215 -3.11 9.07 10.85
N PHE A 216 -2.15 9.68 11.53
CA PHE A 216 -2.03 9.69 12.98
C PHE A 216 -2.74 10.92 13.55
N THR A 217 -3.68 10.67 14.45
CA THR A 217 -4.36 11.69 15.25
C THR A 217 -4.15 11.37 16.73
N LYS A 218 -4.14 12.40 17.58
CA LYS A 218 -4.08 12.24 19.03
C LYS A 218 -5.18 13.07 19.68
N ASP A 219 -5.87 12.46 20.62
CA ASP A 219 -6.85 13.11 21.48
C ASP A 219 -6.47 12.90 22.96
N PRO A 220 -6.66 13.90 23.83
CA PRO A 220 -6.31 13.79 25.24
C PRO A 220 -7.10 12.72 26.00
N GLU A 221 -8.33 12.39 25.58
CA GLU A 221 -9.20 11.42 26.25
C GLU A 221 -9.20 10.07 25.53
N MET A 222 -9.26 10.08 24.19
CA MET A 222 -9.33 8.87 23.36
C MET A 222 -7.95 8.28 23.02
N GLY A 223 -6.86 9.01 23.27
CA GLY A 223 -5.50 8.54 23.02
C GLY A 223 -5.06 8.70 21.56
N PHE A 224 -4.22 7.78 21.08
CA PHE A 224 -3.74 7.78 19.70
C PHE A 224 -4.70 7.05 18.79
N ASN A 225 -4.76 7.49 17.54
CA ASN A 225 -5.41 6.77 16.46
C ASN A 225 -4.50 6.75 15.25
N PHE A 226 -4.59 5.65 14.52
CA PHE A 226 -3.82 5.36 13.34
C PHE A 226 -4.77 4.79 12.28
N GLY A 227 -5.16 5.62 11.31
CA GLY A 227 -6.19 5.26 10.33
C GLY A 227 -5.81 5.62 8.90
N THR A 228 -6.06 4.73 7.94
CA THR A 228 -5.98 5.10 6.51
C THR A 228 -7.17 5.97 6.12
N TYR A 229 -6.90 7.21 5.72
CA TYR A 229 -7.90 8.17 5.23
C TYR A 229 -7.50 8.73 3.87
N ARG A 230 -8.49 9.00 3.01
CA ARG A 230 -8.23 9.62 1.71
C ARG A 230 -7.83 11.09 1.92
N CYS A 231 -6.71 11.47 1.32
CA CYS A 231 -6.11 12.79 1.49
C CYS A 231 -6.00 13.49 0.12
N GLN A 232 -6.80 14.53 -0.13
CA GLN A 232 -6.78 15.30 -1.37
C GLN A 232 -5.71 16.38 -1.32
N LEU A 233 -4.89 16.51 -2.36
CA LEU A 233 -4.03 17.67 -2.50
C LEU A 233 -4.88 18.90 -2.86
N ARG A 234 -4.67 20.01 -2.13
CA ARG A 234 -5.32 21.31 -2.37
C ARG A 234 -4.28 22.40 -2.63
N GLY A 235 -3.21 22.04 -3.35
CA GLY A 235 -2.08 22.91 -3.68
C GLY A 235 -0.77 22.43 -3.05
N PRO A 236 0.28 23.28 -3.02
CA PRO A 236 1.62 22.87 -2.60
C PRO A 236 1.76 22.61 -1.10
N ARG A 237 0.87 23.15 -0.26
CA ARG A 237 0.98 23.06 1.22
C ARG A 237 -0.34 22.78 1.93
N GLU A 238 -1.37 22.38 1.20
CA GLU A 238 -2.69 22.09 1.77
C GLU A 238 -3.15 20.69 1.35
N ILE A 239 -3.65 19.93 2.33
CA ILE A 239 -4.22 18.61 2.14
C ILE A 239 -5.60 18.57 2.80
N GLY A 240 -6.62 18.19 2.05
CA GLY A 240 -7.93 17.84 2.61
C GLY A 240 -7.91 16.39 3.12
N VAL A 241 -8.08 16.19 4.42
CA VAL A 241 -8.12 14.86 5.04
C VAL A 241 -9.57 14.49 5.35
N ASN A 242 -10.03 13.33 4.89
CA ASN A 242 -11.42 12.89 5.09
C ASN A 242 -11.51 11.61 5.92
N PRO A 243 -11.59 11.70 7.26
CA PRO A 243 -12.11 10.61 8.08
C PRO A 243 -13.65 10.64 8.06
N GLU A 244 -14.27 9.52 7.69
CA GLU A 244 -15.72 9.39 7.56
C GLU A 244 -16.44 9.41 8.93
N PRO A 245 -17.74 9.78 8.96
CA PRO A 245 -18.57 9.62 10.13
C PRO A 245 -18.43 8.23 10.79
N ASN A 246 -18.26 8.23 12.12
CA ASN A 246 -18.01 7.06 12.97
C ASN A 246 -16.60 6.46 12.96
N GLN A 247 -15.67 6.95 12.14
CA GLN A 247 -14.26 6.58 12.26
C GLN A 247 -13.62 7.28 13.49
N THR A 248 -12.60 6.66 14.07
CA THR A 248 -11.94 7.18 15.28
C THR A 248 -11.33 8.56 15.05
N GLY A 249 -10.62 8.77 13.94
CA GLY A 249 -10.07 10.09 13.58
C GLY A 249 -11.16 11.17 13.44
N TRP A 250 -12.33 10.84 12.90
CA TRP A 250 -13.45 11.78 12.83
C TRP A 250 -13.97 12.16 14.21
N ARG A 251 -14.18 11.18 15.10
CA ARG A 251 -14.62 11.43 16.48
C ARG A 251 -13.62 12.30 17.24
N MET A 252 -12.32 12.07 17.05
CA MET A 252 -11.26 12.89 17.65
C MET A 252 -11.29 14.34 17.16
N LEU A 253 -11.43 14.56 15.85
CA LEU A 253 -11.53 15.92 15.30
C LEU A 253 -12.80 16.64 15.76
N MET A 254 -13.92 15.94 15.91
CA MET A 254 -15.15 16.51 16.45
C MET A 254 -15.04 16.83 17.94
N ALA A 255 -14.46 15.94 18.74
CA ALA A 255 -14.23 16.20 20.16
C ALA A 255 -13.29 17.42 20.36
N ALA A 256 -12.23 17.54 19.56
CA ALA A 256 -11.36 18.73 19.58
C ALA A 256 -12.15 20.01 19.26
N ARG A 257 -13.01 19.97 18.24
CA ARG A 257 -13.87 21.09 17.89
C ARG A 257 -14.87 21.44 19.01
N GLU A 258 -15.47 20.46 19.66
CA GLU A 258 -16.38 20.66 20.80
C GLU A 258 -15.68 21.30 22.01
N ARG A 259 -14.39 21.00 22.19
CA ARG A 259 -13.53 21.65 23.20
C ARG A 259 -13.08 23.06 22.81
N GLY A 260 -13.45 23.55 21.63
CA GLY A 260 -13.06 24.87 21.14
C GLY A 260 -11.64 24.92 20.55
N GLU A 261 -11.03 23.78 20.24
CA GLU A 261 -9.73 23.74 19.56
C GLU A 261 -9.89 24.15 18.09
N GLU A 262 -9.14 25.16 17.66
CA GLU A 262 -9.11 25.60 16.26
C GLU A 262 -8.14 24.78 15.41
N THR A 263 -7.21 24.06 16.03
CA THR A 263 -6.16 23.29 15.34
C THR A 263 -5.99 21.92 15.98
N ALA A 264 -5.93 20.88 15.13
CA ALA A 264 -5.57 19.52 15.53
C ALA A 264 -4.27 19.13 14.82
N ARG A 265 -3.29 18.64 15.58
CA ARG A 265 -2.01 18.19 15.03
C ARG A 265 -2.16 16.76 14.51
N ILE A 266 -1.77 16.54 13.27
CA ILE A 266 -1.78 15.22 12.63
C ILE A 266 -0.42 14.92 11.99
N SER A 267 -0.16 13.64 11.76
CA SER A 267 0.95 13.17 10.93
C SER A 267 0.44 12.19 9.89
N ILE A 268 0.95 12.25 8.66
CA ILE A 268 0.58 11.32 7.58
C ILE A 268 1.84 10.52 7.20
N ALA A 269 1.79 9.20 7.39
CA ALA A 269 2.85 8.30 6.96
C ALA A 269 2.46 7.61 5.65
N LEU A 270 3.40 7.51 4.71
CA LEU A 270 3.26 6.81 3.44
C LEU A 270 4.43 5.85 3.28
N GLY A 271 4.18 4.66 2.72
CA GLY A 271 5.25 3.69 2.46
C GLY A 271 5.67 2.87 3.69
N GLN A 272 4.73 2.63 4.61
CA GLN A 272 4.91 1.75 5.76
C GLN A 272 5.05 0.30 5.32
N ASP A 273 5.56 -0.57 6.20
CA ASP A 273 5.53 -2.02 5.97
C ASP A 273 4.08 -2.54 5.83
N PRO A 274 3.86 -3.67 5.15
CA PRO A 274 2.51 -4.15 4.84
C PRO A 274 1.66 -4.46 6.08
N ILE A 275 2.25 -4.91 7.19
CA ILE A 275 1.49 -5.20 8.42
C ILE A 275 1.01 -3.90 9.05
N VAL A 276 1.88 -2.90 9.17
CA VAL A 276 1.49 -1.59 9.71
C VAL A 276 0.41 -0.95 8.84
N TRP A 277 0.57 -0.94 7.51
CA TRP A 277 -0.46 -0.39 6.63
C TRP A 277 -1.79 -1.15 6.75
N MET A 278 -1.76 -2.50 6.79
CA MET A 278 -2.95 -3.33 7.03
C MET A 278 -3.65 -2.96 8.36
N MET A 279 -2.88 -2.77 9.44
CA MET A 279 -3.45 -2.40 10.74
C MET A 279 -4.16 -1.05 10.71
N SER A 280 -3.68 -0.08 9.93
CA SER A 280 -4.31 1.25 9.77
C SER A 280 -5.71 1.20 9.13
N GLY A 281 -6.00 0.16 8.35
CA GLY A 281 -7.30 -0.05 7.72
C GLY A 281 -8.22 -0.95 8.56
N ALA A 282 -7.69 -1.61 9.59
CA ALA A 282 -8.42 -2.59 10.36
C ALA A 282 -9.34 -1.91 11.39
N ARG A 283 -10.61 -2.36 11.46
CA ARG A 283 -11.51 -1.99 12.56
C ARG A 283 -11.16 -2.82 13.80
N ILE A 284 -10.11 -2.43 14.51
CA ILE A 284 -9.77 -3.06 15.78
C ILE A 284 -10.74 -2.56 16.84
N ALA A 285 -11.82 -3.30 17.05
CA ALA A 285 -12.78 -2.95 18.07
C ALA A 285 -12.26 -3.35 19.46
N GLY A 286 -12.05 -2.37 20.34
CA GLY A 286 -12.01 -2.63 21.80
C GLY A 286 -13.31 -3.29 22.31
N ARG A 287 -14.39 -3.21 21.51
CA ARG A 287 -15.73 -3.76 21.82
C ARG A 287 -15.78 -5.29 21.98
N ARG A 288 -14.83 -6.06 21.44
CA ARG A 288 -14.84 -7.52 21.66
C ARG A 288 -14.60 -7.92 23.13
N ARG A 289 -14.16 -6.96 23.96
CA ARG A 289 -13.72 -7.20 25.34
C ARG A 289 -14.44 -6.40 26.43
N GLY A 290 -15.36 -5.49 26.08
CA GLY A 290 -15.92 -4.57 27.09
C GLY A 290 -14.88 -3.67 27.79
N GLY A 291 -13.64 -3.64 27.26
CA GLY A 291 -12.54 -2.83 27.76
C GLY A 291 -12.71 -1.38 27.33
N LYS A 292 -12.41 -0.46 28.25
CA LYS A 292 -12.43 0.99 28.03
C LYS A 292 -11.06 1.55 27.61
N ASP A 293 -10.02 0.72 27.66
CA ASP A 293 -8.65 1.16 27.41
C ASP A 293 -8.43 1.43 25.91
N PRO A 294 -7.66 2.48 25.56
CA PRO A 294 -7.25 2.75 24.19
C PRO A 294 -6.56 1.54 23.57
N VAL A 295 -6.89 1.25 22.31
CA VAL A 295 -6.18 0.25 21.52
C VAL A 295 -4.86 0.87 21.07
N ASP A 296 -3.76 0.12 21.20
CA ASP A 296 -2.47 0.48 20.61
C ASP A 296 -2.27 -0.33 19.33
N GLU A 297 -2.72 0.21 18.19
CA GLU A 297 -2.58 -0.42 16.87
C GLU A 297 -1.11 -0.69 16.50
N LEU A 298 -0.18 0.16 16.95
CA LEU A 298 1.24 0.00 16.67
C LEU A 298 1.83 -1.16 17.47
N ALA A 299 1.46 -1.30 18.74
CA ALA A 299 1.84 -2.47 19.52
C ALA A 299 1.28 -3.75 18.92
N ILE A 300 0.04 -3.72 18.41
CA ILE A 300 -0.57 -4.86 17.71
C ILE A 300 0.21 -5.23 16.44
N ALA A 301 0.56 -4.23 15.63
CA ALA A 301 1.40 -4.43 14.44
C ALA A 301 2.76 -5.04 14.83
N GLY A 302 3.40 -4.54 15.89
CA GLY A 302 4.63 -5.13 16.45
C GLY A 302 4.45 -6.59 16.87
N GLY A 303 3.31 -6.90 17.50
CA GLY A 303 2.93 -8.27 17.87
C GLY A 303 2.78 -9.21 16.68
N PHE A 304 2.14 -8.76 15.60
CA PHE A 304 2.04 -9.54 14.35
C PHE A 304 3.37 -9.67 13.62
N ARG A 305 4.24 -8.66 13.70
CA ARG A 305 5.62 -8.73 13.20
C ARG A 305 6.52 -9.63 14.04
N GLY A 306 6.16 -9.92 15.29
CA GLY A 306 7.01 -10.63 16.24
C GLY A 306 8.22 -9.82 16.73
N LYS A 307 8.28 -8.52 16.42
CA LYS A 307 9.33 -7.58 16.85
C LYS A 307 8.75 -6.18 17.02
N PRO A 308 9.30 -5.35 17.92
CA PRO A 308 8.80 -4.00 18.15
C PRO A 308 8.88 -3.16 16.87
N LEU A 309 7.94 -2.24 16.70
CA LEU A 309 8.04 -1.20 15.68
C LEU A 309 9.03 -0.14 16.13
N GLU A 310 9.90 0.28 15.22
CA GLU A 310 10.73 1.47 15.42
C GLU A 310 9.92 2.70 15.05
N VAL A 311 9.79 3.63 15.99
CA VAL A 311 9.03 4.87 15.81
C VAL A 311 9.89 6.07 16.13
N ILE A 312 9.52 7.23 15.59
CA ILE A 312 10.17 8.50 15.90
C ILE A 312 9.12 9.61 15.91
N ARG A 313 9.30 10.60 16.79
CA ARG A 313 8.43 11.76 16.83
C ARG A 313 8.46 12.54 15.51
N SER A 314 7.33 13.12 15.13
CA SER A 314 7.26 14.08 14.04
C SER A 314 8.13 15.30 14.33
N ALA A 315 8.66 15.93 13.27
CA ALA A 315 9.62 17.02 13.44
C ALA A 315 8.99 18.31 14.01
N THR A 316 7.66 18.44 13.92
CA THR A 316 6.93 19.67 14.23
C THR A 316 5.71 19.46 15.12
N ASN A 317 5.38 18.22 15.50
CA ASN A 317 4.28 17.91 16.41
C ASN A 317 4.55 16.69 17.30
#